data_AF-A0A919DVM3-F1
#
_entry.id   AF-A0A919DVM3-F1
#
_cell.length_a   1.000
_cell.length_b   1.000
_cell.length_c   1.000
_cell.angle_alpha   90.00
_cell.angle_beta   90.00
_cell.angle_gamma   90.00
#
_symmetry.space_group_name_H-M   'P 1'
#
loop_
_entity.id
_entity.type
_entity.pdbx_description
1 polymer ?
#
loop_
_entity_poly.entity_id
_entity_poly.type
_entity_poly.pdbx_seq_one_letter_code
_entity_poly.pdbx_strand_id
1 'polypeptide(L)' 'MKETPFARTPTSDEVRLLQLPPGEPVFELHRTTYTASGTVVEYAMGVHAASRLAWEYDFKVPDSAKGEKGQQ' A
#
# COMPACT_ATOMS: atom_id res chain seq x y z
N MET A 1 -7.41 4.75 7.83
CA MET A 1 -6.21 4.86 6.97
C MET A 1 -6.57 4.31 5.60
N LYS A 2 -6.06 4.92 4.52
CA LYS A 2 -6.24 4.46 3.14
C LYS A 2 -4.86 4.31 2.50
N GLU A 3 -4.64 3.20 1.81
CA GLU A 3 -3.40 2.90 1.10
C GLU A 3 -3.69 2.53 -0.35
N THR A 4 -2.83 3.00 -1.26
CA THR A 4 -2.88 2.69 -2.68
C THR A 4 -1.48 2.26 -3.15
N PRO A 5 -1.17 0.96 -3.12
CA PRO A 5 0.08 0.43 -3.64
C PRO A 5 0.02 0.20 -5.15
N PHE A 6 1.07 0.55 -5.89
CA PHE A 6 1.22 0.21 -7.31
C PHE A 6 2.68 0.14 -7.76
N ALA A 7 2.93 -0.58 -8.85
CA ALA A 7 4.25 -0.70 -9.47
C ALA A 7 4.36 0.20 -10.72
N ARG A 8 5.55 0.74 -10.97
CA ARG A 8 5.85 1.50 -12.19
C ARG A 8 7.35 1.54 -12.52
N THR A 9 7.68 2.04 -13.70
CA THR A 9 9.06 2.40 -14.08
C THR A 9 9.58 3.54 -13.20
N PRO A 10 10.84 3.49 -12.72
CA PRO A 10 11.42 4.58 -11.95
C PRO A 10 11.72 5.81 -12.81
N THR A 11 11.75 6.98 -12.18
CA THR A 11 12.35 8.19 -12.75
C THR A 11 13.88 8.14 -12.68
N SER A 12 14.58 8.97 -13.46
CA SER A 12 16.05 9.04 -13.41
C SER A 12 16.59 9.41 -12.03
N ASP A 13 15.88 10.27 -11.30
CA ASP A 13 16.27 10.63 -9.93
C ASP A 13 16.08 9.48 -8.95
N GLU A 14 15.01 8.70 -9.09
CA GLU A 14 14.80 7.50 -8.26
C GLU A 14 15.85 6.43 -8.55
N VAL A 15 16.21 6.21 -9.82
CA VAL A 15 17.33 5.31 -10.19
C VAL A 15 18.61 5.73 -9.47
N ARG A 16 18.92 7.03 -9.48
CA ARG A 16 20.11 7.58 -8.84
C ARG A 16 20.06 7.48 -7.31
N LEU A 17 18.97 7.92 -6.70
CA LEU A 17 18.82 8.01 -5.24
C LEU A 17 18.70 6.63 -4.58
N LEU A 18 17.95 5.71 -5.20
CA LEU A 18 17.75 4.35 -4.70
C LEU A 18 18.81 3.36 -5.18
N GLN A 19 19.72 3.81 -6.07
CA GLN A 19 20.78 3.01 -6.69
C GLN A 19 20.19 1.75 -7.32
N LEU A 20 19.25 1.96 -8.24
CA LEU A 20 18.55 0.89 -8.92
C LEU A 20 19.42 0.30 -10.05
N PRO A 21 19.53 -1.02 -10.16
CA PRO A 21 19.98 -1.69 -11.37
C PRO A 21 19.13 -1.29 -12.59
N PRO A 22 19.70 -1.33 -13.80
CA PRO A 22 18.94 -1.07 -15.02
C PRO A 22 17.71 -1.97 -15.14
N GLY A 23 16.56 -1.35 -15.41
CA GLY A 23 15.29 -2.06 -15.61
C GLY A 23 14.57 -2.49 -14.33
N GLU A 24 15.13 -2.27 -13.13
CA GLU A 24 14.41 -2.56 -11.89
C GLU A 24 13.20 -1.60 -11.72
N PRO A 25 11.97 -2.12 -11.53
CA PRO A 25 10.81 -1.28 -11.27
C PRO A 25 10.80 -0.76 -9.81
N VAL A 26 9.96 0.22 -9.55
CA VAL A 26 9.69 0.71 -8.19
C VAL A 26 8.28 0.36 -7.75
N PHE A 27 8.14 0.19 -6.44
CA PHE A 27 6.87 0.13 -5.75
C PHE A 27 6.58 1.51 -5.15
N GLU A 28 5.45 2.10 -5.53
CA GLU A 28 4.97 3.36 -4.98
C GLU A 28 3.75 3.12 -4.10
N LEU A 29 3.76 3.75 -2.92
CA LEU A 29 2.67 3.72 -1.97
C LEU A 29 2.18 5.14 -1.71
N HIS A 30 0.88 5.36 -1.90
CA HIS A 30 0.20 6.53 -1.36
C HIS A 30 -0.56 6.14 -0.10
N ARG A 31 -0.33 6.85 1.00
CA ARG A 31 -1.02 6.63 2.27
C ARG A 31 -1.65 7.91 2.78
N THR A 32 -2.91 7.82 3.20
CA THR A 32 -3.60 8.87 3.95
C THR A 32 -4.02 8.35 5.32
N THR A 33 -3.62 9.05 6.37
CA THR A 33 -4.00 8.75 7.77
C THR A 33 -5.02 9.76 8.25
N TYR A 34 -5.98 9.31 9.05
CA TYR A 34 -7.13 10.10 9.52
C TYR A 34 -7.27 9.96 11.02
N THR A 35 -7.74 11.02 11.70
CA THR A 35 -8.24 10.93 13.08
C THR A 35 -9.50 10.06 13.14
N ALA A 36 -9.94 9.73 14.36
CA ALA A 36 -11.22 9.04 14.58
C ALA A 36 -12.45 9.82 14.04
N SER A 37 -12.36 11.16 13.97
CA SER A 37 -13.42 12.01 13.41
C SER A 37 -13.33 12.18 11.88
N GLY A 38 -12.40 11.48 11.21
CA GLY A 38 -12.21 11.55 9.76
C GLY A 38 -11.37 12.74 9.27
N THR A 39 -10.74 13.51 10.16
CA THR A 39 -9.83 14.60 9.78
C THR A 39 -8.51 14.02 9.29
N VAL A 40 -8.01 14.43 8.11
CA VAL A 40 -6.70 14.01 7.60
C VAL A 40 -5.59 14.53 8.52
N VAL A 41 -4.66 13.66 8.91
CA VAL A 41 -3.48 14.02 9.71
C VAL A 41 -2.15 13.82 8.96
N GLU A 42 -2.13 13.00 7.92
CA GLU A 42 -0.94 12.68 7.13
C GLU A 42 -1.37 12.36 5.70
N TYR A 43 -0.59 12.85 4.75
CA TYR A 43 -0.49 12.27 3.42
C TYR A 43 0.98 11.98 3.13
N ALA A 44 1.30 10.72 2.83
CA ALA A 44 2.65 10.29 2.52
C ALA A 44 2.70 9.53 1.20
N MET A 45 3.78 9.78 0.47
CA MET A 45 4.16 9.04 -0.73
C MET A 45 5.54 8.43 -0.49
N GLY A 46 5.63 7.11 -0.64
CA GLY A 46 6.87 6.36 -0.52
C GLY A 46 7.18 5.64 -1.83
N VAL A 47 8.45 5.66 -2.25
CA VAL A 47 8.95 4.91 -3.41
C VAL A 47 10.06 3.99 -2.94
N HIS A 48 9.93 2.70 -3.23
CA HIS A 48 10.88 1.66 -2.84
C HIS A 48 11.32 0.84 -4.05
N ALA A 49 12.56 0.35 -4.00
CA ALA A 49 13.05 -0.65 -4.95
C ALA A 49 12.18 -1.91 -4.86
N ALA A 50 11.57 -2.33 -5.97
CA ALA A 50 10.58 -3.42 -5.94
C ALA A 50 11.18 -4.77 -5.50
N SER A 51 12.49 -4.98 -5.71
CA SER A 51 13.16 -6.20 -5.25
C SER A 51 13.44 -6.25 -3.74
N ARG A 52 13.27 -5.13 -3.02
CA ARG A 52 13.71 -4.97 -1.62
C ARG A 52 12.57 -4.74 -0.63
N LEU A 53 11.32 -4.69 -1.10
CA LEU A 53 10.14 -4.44 -0.27
C LEU A 53 9.08 -5.49 -0.57
N ALA A 54 8.49 -6.03 0.49
CA ALA A 54 7.23 -6.79 0.43
C ALA A 54 6.16 -6.02 1.21
N TRP A 55 4.92 -6.09 0.71
CA TRP A 55 3.76 -5.54 1.40
C TRP A 55 2.81 -6.67 1.76
N GLU A 56 2.56 -6.85 3.04
CA GLU A 56 1.75 -7.96 3.57
C GLU A 56 0.57 -7.42 4.36
N TYR A 57 -0.56 -8.10 4.25
CA TYR A 57 -1.77 -7.79 4.99
C TYR A 57 -2.43 -9.08 5.45
N ASP A 58 -2.80 -9.12 6.73
CA ASP A 58 -3.72 -10.10 7.26
C ASP A 58 -5.10 -9.47 7.43
N PHE A 59 -6.13 -10.09 6.85
CA PHE A 59 -7.50 -9.69 7.08
C PHE A 59 -8.37 -10.91 7.40
N LYS A 60 -9.31 -10.73 8.32
CA LYS A 60 -10.31 -11.75 8.61
C LYS A 60 -11.24 -11.86 7.41
N VAL A 61 -11.23 -13.01 6.76
CA VAL A 61 -12.24 -13.36 5.76
C VAL A 61 -13.53 -13.73 6.51
N PRO A 62 -14.67 -13.06 6.25
CA PRO A 62 -15.95 -13.49 6.80
C PRO A 62 -16.24 -14.93 6.38
N ASP A 63 -16.71 -15.75 7.33
CA ASP A 63 -17.13 -17.12 7.03
C ASP A 63 -18.38 -17.09 6.16
N SER A 64 -18.21 -17.28 4.85
CA SER A 64 -19.29 -17.28 3.86
C SER A 64 -20.29 -18.42 4.06
N ALA A 65 -19.97 -19.43 4.88
CA ALA A 65 -20.88 -20.52 5.23
C ALA A 65 -21.83 -20.17 6.40
N LYS A 66 -21.58 -19.06 7.12
CA LYS A 66 -22.55 -18.50 8.07
C LYS A 66 -23.56 -17.65 7.33
N GLY A 67 -24.47 -18.32 6.61
CA GLY A 67 -25.73 -17.70 6.21
C GLY A 67 -26.42 -17.11 7.44
N GLU A 68 -27.09 -15.99 7.27
CA GLU A 68 -27.88 -15.28 8.28
C GLU A 68 -28.83 -16.26 9.00
N LYS A 69 -28.34 -16.89 10.07
CA LYS A 69 -29.19 -17.63 11.00
C LYS A 69 -29.52 -16.70 12.15
N GLY A 70 -30.66 -16.04 12.01
CA GLY A 70 -31.52 -15.66 13.13
C GLY A 70 -31.28 -14.27 13.70
N GLN A 71 -31.90 -13.27 13.09
CA GLN A 71 -32.63 -12.26 13.88
C GLN A 71 -34.11 -12.53 13.64
N GLN A 72 -34.70 -13.31 14.55
CA GLN A 72 -36.12 -13.23 14.89
C GLN A 72 -36.24 -12.30 16.10
#